data_AF-A0A7S1F7P5-F1
#
_entry.id   AF-A0A7S1F7P5-F1
#
_cell.length_a   1.000
_cell.length_b   1.000
_cell.length_c   1.000
_cell.angle_alpha   90.00
_cell.angle_beta   90.00
_cell.angle_gamma   90.00
#
_symmetry.space_group_name_H-M   'P 1'
#
loop_
_entity.id
_entity.type
_entity.pdbx_description
1 polymer ?
#
loop_
_entity_poly.entity_id
_entity_poly.type
_entity_poly.pdbx_seq_one_letter_code
_entity_poly.pdbx_strand_id
1 'polypeptide(L)'
;NVVQLWLVNLKSEADVHDVIQPVSLSPVEEDMLRILREDMDVEVLPTVQDGVFTAHLVMGKTIIEVLDSYADYYVTPAMQGQRLLRADTKLRQRMLWRHGWRILTVEKDDWMKLRDDLFKKDLLEDLLQNGPRRRPAE
;
A
#
# COMPACT_ATOMS: atom_id res chain seq x y z
N ASN A 1 -41.06 0.20 -5.38
CA ASN A 1 -40.08 -0.91 -5.53
C ASN A 1 -39.16 -0.86 -4.31
N VAL A 2 -39.46 -1.66 -3.28
CA VAL A 2 -38.86 -1.56 -1.93
C VAL A 2 -37.36 -1.84 -1.94
N VAL A 3 -36.91 -2.74 -2.81
CA VAL A 3 -35.49 -3.11 -2.96
C VAL A 3 -34.65 -1.95 -3.49
N GLN A 4 -35.17 -1.17 -4.44
CA GLN A 4 -34.45 0.00 -4.94
C GLN A 4 -34.33 1.11 -3.89
N LEU A 5 -35.37 1.30 -3.07
CA LEU A 5 -35.33 2.25 -1.97
C LEU A 5 -34.31 1.83 -0.90
N TRP A 6 -34.24 0.52 -0.61
CA TRP A 6 -33.27 -0.04 0.32
C TRP A 6 -31.82 0.10 -0.17
N LEU A 7 -31.55 -0.15 -1.46
CA LEU A 7 -30.22 0.07 -2.05
C LEU A 7 -29.82 1.54 -2.05
N VAL A 8 -30.76 2.45 -2.29
CA VAL A 8 -30.51 3.90 -2.23
C VAL A 8 -30.19 4.33 -0.80
N ASN A 9 -30.93 3.81 0.19
CA ASN A 9 -30.68 4.12 1.59
C ASN A 9 -29.31 3.59 2.07
N LEU A 10 -28.95 2.35 1.71
CA LEU A 10 -27.62 1.81 1.99
C LEU A 10 -26.50 2.63 1.36
N LYS A 11 -26.70 3.08 0.11
CA LYS A 11 -25.74 3.97 -0.54
C LYS A 11 -25.62 5.29 0.21
N SER A 12 -26.75 5.91 0.60
CA SER A 12 -26.71 7.16 1.36
C SER A 12 -26.10 7.01 2.76
N GLU A 13 -26.31 5.87 3.43
CA GLU A 13 -25.68 5.59 4.73
C GLU A 13 -24.17 5.38 4.59
N ALA A 14 -23.73 4.70 3.52
CA ALA A 14 -22.30 4.57 3.20
C ALA A 14 -21.67 5.94 2.88
N ASP A 15 -22.32 6.75 2.06
CA ASP A 15 -21.86 8.09 1.67
C ASP A 15 -21.83 9.07 2.87
N VAL A 16 -22.63 8.86 3.92
CA VAL A 16 -22.64 9.69 5.15
C VAL A 16 -21.43 9.43 6.06
N HIS A 17 -20.78 8.27 5.93
CA HIS A 17 -19.57 7.93 6.70
C HIS A 17 -18.25 8.34 6.01
N ASP A 18 -18.32 9.12 4.93
CA ASP A 18 -17.17 9.49 4.07
C ASP A 18 -16.17 10.49 4.69
N VAL A 19 -16.27 10.85 5.97
CA VAL A 19 -15.14 11.51 6.65
C VAL A 19 -14.13 10.45 7.08
N ILE A 20 -13.54 9.80 6.08
CA ILE A 20 -12.36 8.95 6.27
C ILE A 20 -11.23 9.90 6.63
N GLN A 21 -10.89 9.97 7.91
CA GLN A 21 -9.71 10.71 8.32
C GLN A 21 -8.50 10.05 7.67
N PRO A 22 -7.62 10.83 6.99
CA PRO A 22 -6.43 10.26 6.39
C PRO A 22 -5.59 9.61 7.48
N VAL A 23 -5.31 8.32 7.30
CA VAL A 23 -4.46 7.57 8.21
C VAL A 23 -3.07 8.21 8.22
N SER A 24 -2.51 8.44 9.40
CA SER A 24 -1.16 8.96 9.55
C SER A 24 -0.15 7.95 9.00
N LEU A 25 0.96 8.45 8.47
CA LEU A 25 2.08 7.60 8.07
C LEU A 25 2.62 6.83 9.28
N SER A 26 2.99 5.58 9.05
CA SER A 26 3.77 4.80 10.00
C SER A 26 5.21 5.30 10.05
N PRO A 27 5.98 4.99 11.13
CA PRO A 27 7.38 5.42 11.23
C PRO A 27 8.27 4.95 10.06
N VAL A 28 7.94 3.81 9.46
CA VAL A 28 8.65 3.30 8.27
C VAL A 28 8.31 4.14 7.05
N GLU A 29 7.04 4.48 6.85
CA GLU A 29 6.63 5.34 5.74
C GLU A 29 7.16 6.78 5.90
N GLU A 30 7.24 7.30 7.12
CA GLU A 30 7.87 8.60 7.40
C GLU A 30 9.36 8.60 7.03
N ASP A 31 10.09 7.55 7.39
CA ASP A 31 11.51 7.40 7.02
C ASP A 31 11.68 7.24 5.50
N MET A 32 10.82 6.47 4.84
CA MET A 32 10.80 6.37 3.38
C MET A 32 10.50 7.73 2.72
N LEU A 33 9.53 8.48 3.25
CA LEU A 33 9.18 9.81 2.75
C LEU A 33 10.37 10.78 2.88
N ARG A 34 11.07 10.74 4.01
CA ARG A 34 12.29 11.53 4.24
C ARG A 34 13.33 11.22 3.18
N ILE A 35 13.66 9.95 2.96
CA ILE A 35 14.69 9.55 1.99
C ILE A 35 14.28 9.90 0.56
N LEU A 36 13.03 9.66 0.19
CA LEU A 36 12.54 9.98 -1.15
C LEU A 36 12.64 11.49 -1.45
N ARG A 37 12.33 12.34 -0.47
CA ARG A 37 12.32 13.80 -0.67
C ARG A 37 13.68 14.45 -0.49
N GLU A 38 14.32 14.23 0.66
CA GLU A 38 15.55 14.95 1.04
C GLU A 38 16.77 14.45 0.28
N ASP A 39 16.73 13.19 -0.10
CA ASP A 39 17.91 12.39 -0.38
C ASP A 39 17.95 11.90 -1.83
N MET A 40 16.78 11.81 -2.47
CA MET A 40 16.59 11.39 -3.87
C MET A 40 15.87 12.45 -4.72
N ASP A 41 15.43 13.57 -4.13
CA ASP A 41 14.70 14.66 -4.81
C ASP A 41 13.47 14.18 -5.61
N VAL A 42 12.76 13.18 -5.08
CA VAL A 42 11.54 12.64 -5.69
C VAL A 42 10.33 13.41 -5.16
N GLU A 43 9.48 13.88 -6.07
CA GLU A 43 8.19 14.47 -5.71
C GLU A 43 7.22 13.39 -5.20
N VAL A 44 7.08 13.31 -3.88
CA VAL A 44 6.20 12.36 -3.20
C VAL A 44 5.15 13.11 -2.39
N LEU A 45 3.88 12.79 -2.59
CA LEU A 45 2.80 13.18 -1.70
C LEU A 45 2.68 12.17 -0.55
N PRO A 46 2.59 12.61 0.71
CA PRO A 46 2.57 11.70 1.85
C PRO A 46 1.33 10.82 1.80
N THR A 47 0.16 11.41 1.55
CA THR A 47 -1.11 10.68 1.46
C THR A 47 -2.01 11.26 0.37
N VAL A 48 -2.83 10.40 -0.24
CA VAL A 48 -3.90 10.76 -1.19
C VAL A 48 -5.12 9.90 -0.88
N GLN A 49 -6.30 10.51 -0.83
CA GLN A 49 -7.57 9.79 -0.70
C GLN A 49 -8.12 9.43 -2.09
N ASP A 50 -8.44 8.16 -2.32
CA ASP A 50 -9.12 7.66 -3.52
C ASP A 50 -10.31 6.78 -3.12
N GLY A 51 -11.50 7.39 -3.10
CA GLY A 51 -12.72 6.77 -2.58
C GLY A 51 -12.56 6.36 -1.13
N VAL A 52 -12.70 5.06 -0.85
CA VAL A 52 -12.56 4.49 0.50
C VAL A 52 -11.11 4.21 0.91
N PHE A 53 -10.14 4.42 0.01
CA PHE A 53 -8.74 4.11 0.26
C PHE A 53 -7.93 5.37 0.54
N THR A 54 -7.14 5.34 1.61
CA THR A 54 -6.00 6.24 1.77
C THR A 54 -4.76 5.56 1.21
N ALA A 55 -4.18 6.14 0.16
CA ALA A 55 -2.90 5.74 -0.41
C ALA A 55 -1.78 6.56 0.22
N HIS A 56 -0.66 5.91 0.54
CA HIS A 56 0.52 6.55 1.11
C HIS A 56 1.66 6.58 0.09
N LEU A 57 2.60 7.51 0.26
CA LEU A 57 3.83 7.61 -0.54
C LEU A 57 3.53 7.63 -2.05
N VAL A 58 2.78 8.66 -2.48
CA VAL A 58 2.23 8.75 -3.84
C VAL A 58 3.15 9.56 -4.75
N MET A 59 3.51 8.99 -5.90
CA MET A 59 4.33 9.59 -6.97
C MET A 59 3.56 9.50 -8.29
N GLY A 60 2.79 10.55 -8.62
CA GLY A 60 1.88 10.54 -9.77
C GLY A 60 0.81 9.44 -9.64
N LYS A 61 0.85 8.42 -10.51
CA LYS A 61 -0.03 7.23 -10.44
C LYS A 61 0.62 5.99 -9.83
N THR A 62 1.73 6.18 -9.14
CA THR A 62 2.46 5.12 -8.42
C THR A 62 2.33 5.33 -6.92
N ILE A 63 2.15 4.26 -6.16
CA ILE A 63 2.16 4.28 -4.70
C ILE A 63 3.18 3.26 -4.19
N ILE A 64 3.79 3.55 -3.05
CA ILE A 64 4.57 2.56 -2.30
C ILE A 64 3.71 2.02 -1.16
N GLU A 65 3.45 0.72 -1.18
CA GLU A 65 2.72 0.02 -0.13
C GLU A 65 3.70 -0.75 0.75
N VAL A 66 3.71 -0.42 2.04
CA VAL A 66 4.54 -1.09 3.04
C VAL A 66 3.74 -2.25 3.65
N LEU A 67 4.25 -3.47 3.49
CA LEU A 67 3.60 -4.69 3.99
C LEU A 67 4.20 -5.11 5.34
N ASP A 68 3.33 -5.36 6.31
CA ASP A 68 3.69 -5.84 7.65
C ASP A 68 3.48 -7.36 7.75
N SER A 69 4.51 -8.07 8.19
CA SER A 69 4.51 -9.54 8.29
C SER A 69 3.38 -10.11 9.16
N TYR A 70 2.85 -9.34 10.13
CA TYR A 70 1.78 -9.79 11.01
C TYR A 70 0.41 -9.35 10.51
N ALA A 71 0.31 -8.13 9.99
CA ALA A 71 -0.94 -7.57 9.52
C ALA A 71 -1.33 -8.09 8.13
N ASP A 72 -0.41 -8.13 7.16
CA ASP A 72 -0.73 -8.40 5.76
C ASP A 72 -0.59 -9.86 5.35
N TYR A 73 -0.01 -10.69 6.22
CA TYR A 73 0.26 -12.08 5.93
C TYR A 73 -0.40 -13.04 6.91
N TYR A 74 -0.66 -14.24 6.41
CA TYR A 74 -1.00 -15.40 7.22
C TYR A 74 -0.21 -16.61 6.77
N VAL A 75 -0.11 -17.60 7.66
CA VAL A 75 0.55 -18.86 7.39
C VAL A 75 -0.49 -19.96 7.49
N THR A 76 -0.52 -20.87 6.50
CA THR A 76 -1.42 -22.01 6.50
C THR A 76 -0.63 -23.32 6.49
N PRO A 77 -0.96 -24.28 7.38
CA PRO A 77 -0.37 -25.63 7.34
C PRO A 77 -0.61 -26.34 6.00
N ALA A 78 -1.71 -26.03 5.32
CA ALA A 78 -2.08 -26.67 4.05
C ALA A 78 -1.11 -26.39 2.89
N MET A 79 -0.29 -25.34 2.99
CA MET A 79 0.73 -24.98 1.99
C MET A 79 2.14 -25.07 2.59
N GLN A 80 2.40 -26.08 3.43
CA GLN A 80 3.71 -26.32 4.04
C GLN A 80 4.27 -25.12 4.82
N GLY A 81 3.39 -24.28 5.39
CA GLY A 81 3.81 -23.08 6.11
C GLY A 81 4.23 -21.90 5.22
N GLN A 82 3.86 -21.92 3.94
CA GLN A 82 4.07 -20.77 3.04
C GLN A 82 3.35 -19.53 3.58
N ARG A 83 4.06 -18.39 3.54
CA ARG A 83 3.52 -17.08 3.91
C ARG A 83 2.70 -16.52 2.76
N LEU A 84 1.40 -16.29 2.99
CA LEU A 84 0.46 -15.82 1.97
C LEU A 84 -0.14 -14.47 2.38
N LEU A 85 -0.29 -13.57 1.40
CA LEU A 85 -1.01 -12.31 1.61
C LEU A 85 -2.46 -12.59 1.98
N ARG A 86 -2.97 -11.87 2.99
CA ARG A 86 -4.36 -11.94 3.43
C ARG A 86 -5.31 -11.43 2.35
N ALA A 87 -6.57 -11.85 2.48
CA ALA A 87 -7.59 -11.58 1.47
C ALA A 87 -7.93 -10.08 1.35
N ASP A 88 -7.91 -9.36 2.47
CA ASP A 88 -8.12 -7.91 2.57
C ASP A 88 -7.01 -7.13 1.88
N THR A 89 -5.73 -7.44 2.13
CA THR A 89 -4.60 -6.80 1.43
C THR A 89 -4.68 -7.06 -0.08
N LYS A 90 -4.95 -8.30 -0.51
CA LYS A 90 -5.13 -8.64 -1.93
C LYS A 90 -6.29 -7.89 -2.57
N LEU A 91 -7.42 -7.77 -1.86
CA LEU A 91 -8.60 -7.08 -2.35
C LEU A 91 -8.32 -5.59 -2.53
N ARG A 92 -7.70 -4.94 -1.53
CA ARG A 92 -7.25 -3.55 -1.58
C ARG A 92 -6.34 -3.30 -2.78
N GLN A 93 -5.29 -4.10 -2.94
CA GLN A 93 -4.37 -4.00 -4.09
C GLN A 93 -5.10 -4.13 -5.42
N ARG A 94 -6.03 -5.09 -5.53
CA ARG A 94 -6.82 -5.30 -6.75
C ARG A 94 -7.75 -4.12 -7.05
N MET A 95 -8.32 -3.49 -6.03
CA MET A 95 -9.15 -2.30 -6.20
C MET A 95 -8.31 -1.09 -6.64
N LEU A 96 -7.16 -0.86 -6.01
CA LEU A 96 -6.23 0.19 -6.43
C LEU A 96 -5.73 -0.01 -7.87
N TRP A 97 -5.39 -1.23 -8.27
CA TRP A 97 -5.06 -1.53 -9.68
C TRP A 97 -6.20 -1.21 -10.65
N ARG A 98 -7.45 -1.51 -10.28
CA ARG A 98 -8.62 -1.16 -11.10
C ARG A 98 -8.83 0.35 -11.21
N HIS A 99 -8.41 1.11 -10.20
CA HIS A 99 -8.38 2.58 -10.19
C HIS A 99 -7.14 3.16 -10.92
N GLY A 100 -6.35 2.30 -11.58
CA GLY A 100 -5.21 2.69 -12.41
C GLY A 100 -3.93 2.98 -11.63
N TRP A 101 -3.84 2.60 -10.36
CA TRP A 101 -2.62 2.75 -9.57
C TRP A 101 -1.58 1.68 -9.91
N ARG A 102 -0.32 2.09 -10.02
CA ARG A 102 0.85 1.18 -9.96
C ARG A 102 1.24 1.03 -8.49
N ILE A 103 1.31 -0.20 -8.00
CA ILE A 103 1.66 -0.48 -6.60
C ILE A 103 3.07 -1.06 -6.56
N LEU A 104 3.94 -0.42 -5.78
CA LEU A 104 5.28 -0.88 -5.47
C LEU A 104 5.29 -1.38 -4.02
N THR A 105 5.54 -2.67 -3.80
CA THR A 105 5.46 -3.26 -2.46
C THR A 105 6.83 -3.33 -1.79
N VAL A 106 6.92 -2.91 -0.54
CA VAL A 106 8.11 -3.05 0.30
C VAL A 106 7.75 -3.79 1.58
N GLU A 107 8.56 -4.78 1.95
CA GLU A 107 8.42 -5.46 3.24
C GLU A 107 8.95 -4.57 4.35
N LYS A 108 8.12 -4.29 5.36
CA LYS A 108 8.50 -3.49 6.53
C LYS A 108 9.74 -4.05 7.22
N ASP A 109 9.79 -5.37 7.40
CA ASP A 109 10.92 -6.03 8.06
C ASP A 109 12.21 -5.93 7.24
N ASP A 110 12.13 -5.89 5.93
CA ASP A 110 13.32 -5.74 5.08
C ASP A 110 13.82 -4.30 5.11
N TRP A 111 12.92 -3.32 5.12
CA TRP A 111 13.28 -1.91 5.33
C TRP A 111 14.00 -1.70 6.66
N MET A 112 13.44 -2.23 7.75
CA MET A 112 14.00 -2.05 9.10
C MET A 112 15.39 -2.71 9.28
N LYS A 113 15.75 -3.69 8.43
CA LYS A 113 17.09 -4.30 8.45
C LYS A 113 18.15 -3.37 7.84
N LEU A 114 17.74 -2.45 6.97
CA LEU A 114 18.64 -1.48 6.35
C LEU A 114 18.97 -0.36 7.34
N ARG A 115 20.23 -0.31 7.80
CA ARG A 115 20.68 0.69 8.78
C ARG A 115 21.23 1.95 8.15
N ASP A 116 21.74 1.85 6.92
CA ASP A 116 22.35 2.95 6.18
C ASP A 116 21.36 3.49 5.15
N ASP A 117 21.29 4.82 5.04
CA ASP A 117 20.47 5.49 4.06
C ASP A 117 20.94 5.20 2.62
N LEU A 118 22.23 4.90 2.41
CA LEU A 118 22.74 4.48 1.10
C LEU A 118 22.01 3.23 0.58
N PHE A 119 21.88 2.18 1.40
CA PHE A 119 21.20 0.95 0.98
C PHE A 119 19.69 1.14 0.82
N LYS A 120 19.09 2.05 1.60
CA LYS A 120 17.68 2.40 1.46
C LYS A 120 17.41 3.14 0.15
N LYS A 121 18.30 4.05 -0.25
CA LYS A 121 18.25 4.71 -1.57
C LYS A 121 18.37 3.69 -2.69
N ASP A 122 19.38 2.82 -2.64
CA ASP A 122 19.57 1.77 -3.65
C ASP A 122 18.31 0.89 -3.82
N LEU A 123 17.67 0.51 -2.70
CA LEU A 123 16.42 -0.26 -2.72
C LEU A 123 15.28 0.54 -3.38
N LEU A 124 15.12 1.82 -3.03
CA LEU A 124 14.08 2.67 -3.60
C LEU A 124 14.31 2.95 -5.09
N GLU A 125 15.55 3.18 -5.50
CA GLU A 125 15.92 3.35 -6.91
C GLU A 125 15.59 2.09 -7.73
N ASP A 126 16.00 0.91 -7.23
CA ASP A 126 15.66 -0.37 -7.86
C ASP A 126 14.14 -0.56 -7.96
N LEU A 127 13.42 -0.24 -6.90
CA LEU A 127 11.96 -0.37 -6.85
C LEU A 127 11.24 0.56 -7.83
N LEU A 128 11.71 1.82 -7.94
CA LEU A 128 11.13 2.81 -8.85
C LEU A 128 11.41 2.48 -10.32
N GLN A 129 12.64 2.06 -10.63
CA GLN A 129 13.06 1.71 -11.99
C GLN A 129 12.45 0.38 -12.46
N ASN A 130 12.59 -0.68 -11.66
CA ASN A 130 12.28 -2.04 -12.08
C ASN A 130 10.88 -2.52 -11.61
N GLY A 131 10.21 -1.76 -10.75
CA GLY A 131 8.94 -2.17 -10.15
C GLY A 131 9.13 -3.21 -9.03
N PRO A 132 8.04 -3.74 -8.44
CA PRO A 132 8.17 -4.81 -7.47
C PRO A 132 8.88 -5.98 -8.17
N ARG A 133 9.99 -6.45 -7.59
CA ARG A 133 10.67 -7.66 -8.06
C ARG A 133 9.61 -8.76 -8.12
N ARG A 134 9.17 -9.13 -9.33
CA ARG A 134 8.34 -10.33 -9.51
C ARG A 134 9.16 -11.46 -8.92
N ARG A 135 8.82 -11.94 -7.73
CA ARG A 135 9.27 -13.28 -7.34
C ARG A 135 8.79 -14.19 -8.47
N PRO A 136 9.65 -15.04 -9.05
CA PRO A 136 9.19 -16.00 -10.04
C PRO A 136 8.00 -16.75 -9.44
N ALA A 137 6.93 -16.87 -10.22
CA ALA A 137 5.87 -17.80 -9.89
C ALA A 137 6.50 -19.19 -9.84
N GLU A 138 6.59 -19.74 -8.63
CA GLU A 138 6.73 -21.19 -8.41
C GLU A 138 5.33 -21.77 -8.21
#